data_AF-A0A850NTI9-F1
#
_entry.id   AF-A0A850NTI9-F1
#
_cell.length_a   1.000
_cell.length_b   1.000
_cell.length_c   1.000
_cell.angle_alpha   90.00
_cell.angle_beta   90.00
_cell.angle_gamma   90.00
#
_symmetry.space_group_name_H-M   'P 1'
#
loop_
_entity.id
_entity.type
_entity.pdbx_description
1 polymer ?
#
loop_
_entity_poly.entity_id
_entity_poly.type
_entity_poly.pdbx_seq_one_letter_code
_entity_poly.pdbx_strand_id
1 'polypeptide(L)' 'EGVPAYRLVREKRATFAATPEQARRRPGTRTARNNLFLAGDWTATGLPATIEGALRSGHSAAKACLAG' A
#
# COMPACT_ATOMS: atom_id res chain seq x y z
N GLU A 1 -34.96 15.99 18.28
CA GLU A 1 -34.58 14.83 17.46
C GLU A 1 -33.23 14.32 17.95
N GLY A 2 -33.10 13.03 18.28
CA GLY A 2 -31.89 12.46 18.89
C GLY A 2 -30.82 12.10 17.86
N VAL A 3 -29.54 12.11 18.27
CA VAL A 3 -28.41 11.71 17.40
C VAL A 3 -28.59 10.24 16.99
N PRO A 4 -28.45 9.87 15.70
CA PRO A 4 -28.59 8.50 15.25
C PRO A 4 -27.48 7.59 15.81
N ALA A 5 -27.78 6.31 16.01
CA ALA A 5 -26.86 5.31 16.58
C ALA A 5 -25.68 4.91 15.68
N TYR A 6 -25.46 5.61 14.56
CA TYR A 6 -24.35 5.35 13.64
C TYR A 6 -23.47 6.59 13.49
N ARG A 7 -22.20 6.35 13.20
CA ARG A 7 -21.21 7.41 12.92
C ARG A 7 -20.83 7.37 11.45
N LEU A 8 -21.09 8.46 10.74
CA LEU A 8 -20.57 8.65 9.38
C LEU A 8 -19.09 9.06 9.45
N VAL A 9 -18.22 8.30 8.79
CA VAL A 9 -16.80 8.63 8.64
C VAL A 9 -16.52 8.89 7.17
N ARG A 10 -15.92 10.06 6.88
CA ARG A 10 -15.48 10.45 5.53
C ARG A 10 -13.99 10.78 5.61
N GLU A 11 -13.17 9.93 5.03
CA GLU A 11 -11.72 10.13 5.00
C GLU A 11 -11.27 10.56 3.60
N LYS A 12 -10.93 11.83 3.43
CA LYS A 12 -10.56 12.41 2.13
C LYS A 12 -9.24 11.85 1.60
N ARG A 13 -8.40 11.31 2.47
CA ARG A 13 -7.08 10.75 2.13
C ARG A 13 -6.99 9.24 2.37
N ALA A 14 -8.13 8.55 2.27
CA ALA A 14 -8.20 7.11 2.50
C ALA A 14 -7.34 6.32 1.51
N THR A 15 -7.23 6.80 0.27
CA THR A 15 -6.43 6.19 -0.78
C THR A 15 -5.68 7.26 -1.57
N PHE A 16 -4.54 6.90 -2.15
CA PHE A 16 -3.85 7.75 -3.12
C PHE A 16 -4.61 7.75 -4.45
N ALA A 17 -4.39 8.77 -5.28
CA ALA A 17 -5.11 8.88 -6.55
C ALA A 17 -4.78 7.73 -7.51
N ALA A 18 -5.82 7.07 -8.03
CA ALA A 18 -5.71 5.94 -8.95
C ALA A 18 -5.44 6.41 -10.40
N THR A 19 -4.39 7.21 -10.60
CA THR A 19 -3.98 7.68 -11.93
C THR A 19 -2.74 6.93 -12.43
N PRO A 20 -2.53 6.80 -13.75
CA PRO A 20 -1.32 6.21 -14.30
C PRO A 20 -0.03 6.92 -13.84
N GLU A 21 -0.08 8.24 -13.65
CA GLU A 21 1.06 9.02 -13.15
C GLU A 21 1.42 8.64 -11.71
N GLN A 22 0.43 8.53 -10.83
CA GLN A 22 0.67 8.09 -9.46
C GLN A 22 1.12 6.63 -9.39
N ALA A 23 0.60 5.76 -10.25
CA ALA A 23 1.05 4.37 -10.34
C ALA A 23 2.56 4.26 -10.64
N ARG A 24 3.08 5.10 -11.54
CA ARG A 24 4.52 5.14 -11.88
C ARG A 24 5.41 5.63 -10.72
N ARG A 25 4.85 6.35 -9.75
CA ARG A 25 5.59 6.87 -8.59
C ARG A 25 5.69 5.87 -7.44
N ARG A 26 4.95 4.76 -7.48
CA ARG A 26 4.97 3.77 -6.40
C ARG A 26 6.34 3.08 -6.37
N PRO A 27 7.00 2.99 -5.21
CA PRO A 27 8.31 2.35 -5.13
C PRO A 27 8.19 0.83 -5.17
N GLY A 28 9.27 0.17 -5.59
CA GLY A 28 9.44 -1.27 -5.43
C GLY A 28 9.78 -1.66 -3.98
N THR A 29 9.90 -2.96 -3.74
CA THR A 29 10.19 -3.52 -2.41
C THR A 29 11.59 -3.17 -1.88
N ARG A 30 12.63 -3.21 -2.73
CA ARG A 30 14.01 -2.93 -2.30
C ARG A 30 14.27 -1.43 -2.25
N THR A 31 14.93 -0.99 -1.19
CA THR A 31 15.40 0.39 -1.05
C THR A 31 16.92 0.47 -1.28
N ALA A 32 17.48 1.67 -1.20
CA ALA A 32 18.93 1.87 -1.23
C ALA A 32 19.66 1.35 0.03
N ARG A 33 18.92 0.96 1.08
CA ARG A 33 19.51 0.39 2.31
C ARG A 33 19.31 -1.12 2.31
N ASN A 34 20.39 -1.87 2.54
CA ASN A 34 20.41 -3.33 2.41
C ASN A 34 19.46 -4.07 3.36
N ASN A 35 19.10 -3.45 4.49
CA ASN A 35 18.25 -4.01 5.54
C ASN A 35 16.90 -3.30 5.68
N LEU A 36 16.46 -2.53 4.67
CA LEU A 36 15.17 -1.84 4.67
C LEU A 36 14.38 -2.21 3.42
N PHE A 37 13.19 -2.78 3.65
CA PHE A 37 12.27 -3.23 2.61
C PHE A 37 10.90 -2.56 2.78
N LEU A 38 10.22 -2.28 1.67
CA LEU A 38 8.90 -1.67 1.65
C LEU A 38 7.82 -2.71 1.36
N ALA A 39 6.73 -2.63 2.11
CA ALA A 39 5.51 -3.39 1.93
C ALA A 39 4.28 -2.49 2.17
N GLY A 40 3.18 -2.85 1.52
CA GLY A 40 1.92 -2.13 1.50
C GLY A 40 1.31 -2.13 0.09
N ASP A 41 0.01 -1.99 0.02
CA ASP A 41 -0.76 -1.85 -1.22
C ASP A 41 -0.40 -0.60 -2.04
N TRP A 42 0.21 0.39 -1.40
CA TRP A 42 0.79 1.59 -2.00
C TRP A 42 2.12 1.37 -2.73
N THR A 43 2.73 0.19 -2.62
CA THR A 43 3.95 -0.16 -3.36
C THR A 43 3.63 -0.57 -4.81
N ALA A 44 4.67 -0.73 -5.64
CA ALA A 44 4.57 -1.13 -7.04
C ALA A 44 4.17 -2.62 -7.20
N THR A 45 2.96 -2.97 -6.79
CA THR A 45 2.42 -4.33 -6.82
C THR A 45 1.90 -4.73 -8.20
N GLY A 46 1.66 -3.77 -9.09
CA GLY A 46 0.94 -3.97 -10.35
C GLY A 46 -0.58 -4.09 -10.20
N LEU A 47 -1.09 -3.95 -8.98
CA LEU A 47 -2.53 -3.94 -8.67
C LEU A 47 -2.96 -2.53 -8.20
N PRO A 48 -4.28 -2.23 -8.19
CA PRO A 48 -4.81 -1.11 -7.41
C PRO A 48 -4.45 -1.24 -5.91
N ALA A 49 -4.74 -0.21 -5.11
CA ALA A 49 -4.58 -0.28 -3.65
C ALA A 49 -5.62 -1.25 -3.06
N THR A 50 -5.26 -2.53 -2.93
CA THR A 50 -6.14 -3.58 -2.43
C THR A 50 -5.43 -4.45 -1.40
N ILE A 51 -6.22 -5.23 -0.66
CA ILE A 51 -5.71 -6.21 0.31
C ILE A 51 -4.78 -7.22 -0.38
N GLU A 52 -5.11 -7.70 -1.58
CA GLU A 52 -4.26 -8.61 -2.37
C GLU A 52 -2.94 -7.94 -2.74
N GLY A 53 -2.97 -6.65 -3.06
CA GLY A 53 -1.76 -5.83 -3.27
C GLY A 53 -0.89 -5.80 -2.01
N ALA A 54 -1.48 -5.51 -0.85
CA ALA A 54 -0.77 -5.51 0.44
C ALA A 54 -0.14 -6.89 0.72
N LEU A 55 -0.92 -7.97 0.59
CA LEU A 55 -0.43 -9.34 0.79
C LEU A 55 0.72 -9.67 -0.15
N ARG A 56 0.57 -9.41 -1.46
CA ARG A 56 1.61 -9.64 -2.47
C ARG A 56 2.89 -8.87 -2.15
N SER A 57 2.78 -7.59 -1.78
CA SER A 57 3.94 -6.78 -1.41
C SER A 57 4.66 -7.30 -0.16
N GLY A 58 3.92 -7.78 0.84
CA GLY A 58 4.47 -8.36 2.06
C GLY A 58 5.27 -9.63 1.77
N HIS A 59 4.76 -10.50 0.90
CA HIS A 59 5.48 -11.68 0.44
C HIS A 59 6.77 -11.30 -0.31
N SER A 60 6.73 -10.28 -1.17
CA SER A 60 7.93 -9.77 -1.83
C SER A 60 8.96 -9.24 -0.85
N ALA A 61 8.54 -8.48 0.18
CA ALA A 61 9.43 -7.97 1.22
C ALA A 61 10.06 -9.08 2.05
N ALA A 62 9.28 -10.07 2.48
CA ALA A 62 9.79 -11.23 3.20
C ALA A 62 10.81 -12.01 2.37
N LYS A 63 10.51 -12.28 1.09
CA LYS A 63 11.46 -12.92 0.16
C LYS A 63 12.75 -12.12 -0.01
N ALA A 64 12.65 -10.79 -0.16
CA ALA A 64 13.81 -9.93 -0.31
C ALA A 64 14.68 -9.88 0.96
N CYS A 65 14.05 -9.94 2.14
CA CYS A 65 14.72 -10.00 3.44
C CYS A 65 15.44 -11.33 3.67
N LEU A 66 14.86 -12.45 3.24
CA LEU A 66 15.45 -13.78 3.40
C LEU A 66 16.51 -14.13 2.34
N ALA A 67 16.52 -13.42 1.21
CA ALA A 67 17.51 -13.59 0.14
C ALA A 67 18.80 -12.78 0.37
N GLY A 68 18.93 -12.11 1.53
CA GLY A 68 20.11 -11.37 1.96
C GLY A 68 21.03 -12.21 2.83
#